data_AF-A0A2S0KR10-F1
#
_entry.id   AF-A0A2S0KR10-F1
#
_cell.length_a   1.000
_cell.length_b   1.000
_cell.length_c   1.000
_cell.angle_alpha   90.00
_cell.angle_beta   90.00
_cell.angle_gamma   90.00
#
_symmetry.space_group_name_H-M   'P 1'
#
loop_
_entity.id
_entity.type
_entity.pdbx_description
1 polymer ?
#
loop_
_entity_poly.entity_id
_entity_poly.type
_entity_poly.pdbx_seq_one_letter_code
_entity_poly.pdbx_strand_id
1 'polypeptide(L)'
;MAQQITYSAKFKRDYVAASAVVIFIAIVLAEIALAISIPAYLKRENAMALEVRRLQLLDSFDGARGMSEKLKPKGGETAELEARLVAWGLNSLAPYLREHSGALTSDEIAGLQASVTEFTRIMTRLRDQGGFCREQTLDTAIYLEPLLPEEAR
;
A
#
# COMPACT_ATOMS: atom_id res chain seq x y z
N MET A 1 45.32 22.06 -75.91
CA MET A 1 44.77 22.63 -74.67
C MET A 1 44.03 21.54 -73.93
N ALA A 2 44.62 20.97 -72.87
CA ALA A 2 44.02 19.89 -72.10
C ALA A 2 43.95 20.33 -70.64
N GLN A 3 42.84 20.97 -70.25
CA GLN A 3 42.53 21.20 -68.85
C GLN A 3 41.84 19.94 -68.32
N GLN A 4 42.61 19.14 -67.58
CA GLN A 4 42.12 18.03 -66.79
C GLN A 4 41.15 18.57 -65.73
N ILE A 5 39.88 18.20 -65.85
CA ILE A 5 38.88 18.40 -64.80
C ILE A 5 38.99 17.21 -63.83
N THR A 6 40.01 17.23 -62.98
CA THR A 6 40.12 16.34 -61.81
C THR A 6 39.64 17.07 -60.57
N TYR A 7 38.34 17.37 -60.47
CA TYR A 7 37.78 18.07 -59.31
C TYR A 7 36.47 17.47 -58.73
N SER A 8 36.05 16.28 -59.17
CA SER A 8 34.72 15.75 -58.82
C SER A 8 34.71 14.65 -57.73
N ALA A 9 35.78 13.87 -57.57
CA ALA A 9 35.76 12.69 -56.67
C ALA A 9 36.16 12.98 -55.20
N LYS A 10 36.98 14.01 -54.95
CA LYS A 10 37.51 14.32 -53.62
C LYS A 10 36.44 14.94 -52.70
N PHE A 11 35.64 15.87 -53.22
CA PHE A 11 34.56 16.54 -52.48
C PHE A 11 33.44 15.60 -52.00
N LYS A 12 33.09 14.57 -52.79
CA LYS A 12 32.10 13.57 -52.36
C LYS A 12 32.60 12.75 -51.16
N ARG A 13 33.90 12.43 -51.12
CA ARG A 13 34.49 11.66 -50.01
C ARG A 13 34.57 12.47 -48.73
N ASP A 14 34.91 13.74 -48.83
CA ASP A 14 34.96 14.66 -47.68
C ASP A 14 33.56 14.96 -47.14
N TYR A 15 32.55 15.07 -48.01
CA TYR A 15 31.15 15.21 -47.59
C TYR A 15 30.63 13.95 -46.88
N VAL A 16 30.95 12.77 -47.40
CA VAL A 16 30.60 11.49 -46.75
C VAL A 16 31.29 11.37 -45.39
N ALA A 17 32.58 11.72 -45.28
CA ALA A 17 33.29 11.72 -44.01
C ALA A 17 32.71 12.72 -43.00
N ALA A 18 32.39 13.95 -43.43
CA ALA A 18 31.75 14.96 -42.58
C ALA A 18 30.37 14.50 -42.10
N SER A 19 29.55 13.91 -42.97
CA SER A 19 28.24 13.35 -42.60
C SER A 19 28.36 12.20 -41.60
N ALA A 20 29.36 11.33 -41.74
CA ALA A 20 29.62 10.24 -40.81
C ALA A 20 29.99 10.74 -39.41
N VAL A 21 30.81 11.80 -39.32
CA VAL A 21 31.16 12.45 -38.05
C VAL A 21 29.92 13.07 -37.39
N VAL A 22 29.06 13.74 -38.17
CA VAL A 22 27.81 14.32 -37.64
C VAL A 22 26.86 13.24 -37.13
N ILE A 23 26.69 12.16 -37.87
CA ILE A 23 25.85 11.02 -37.46
C ILE A 23 26.43 10.37 -36.20
N PHE A 24 27.76 10.20 -36.14
CA PHE A 24 28.42 9.65 -34.95
C PHE A 24 28.17 10.52 -33.71
N ILE A 25 28.32 11.84 -33.83
CA ILE A 25 28.02 12.77 -32.73
C ILE A 25 26.54 12.69 -32.34
N ALA A 26 25.62 12.59 -33.31
CA ALA A 26 24.20 12.45 -33.02
C ALA A 26 23.87 11.14 -32.29
N ILE A 27 24.51 10.03 -32.66
CA ILE A 27 24.38 8.74 -31.97
C ILE A 27 24.89 8.82 -30.53
N VAL A 28 26.07 9.41 -30.33
CA VAL A 28 26.65 9.60 -28.98
C VAL A 28 25.74 10.45 -28.10
N LEU A 29 25.19 11.55 -28.64
CA LEU A 29 24.22 12.38 -27.90
C LEU A 29 22.93 11.61 -27.57
N ALA A 30 22.44 10.78 -28.49
CA ALA A 30 21.28 9.94 -28.25
C ALA A 30 21.56 8.87 -27.16
N GLU A 31 22.74 8.26 -27.15
CA GLU A 31 23.15 7.33 -26.09
C GLU A 31 23.20 8.00 -24.71
N ILE A 32 23.80 9.20 -24.62
CA ILE A 32 23.84 9.96 -23.36
C ILE A 32 22.42 10.31 -22.91
N ALA A 33 21.56 10.74 -23.84
CA ALA A 33 20.16 11.04 -23.54
C ALA A 33 19.40 9.80 -23.03
N LEU A 34 19.60 8.63 -23.64
CA LEU A 34 19.00 7.37 -23.18
C LEU A 34 19.57 6.95 -21.81
N ALA A 35 20.88 7.06 -21.61
CA ALA A 35 21.54 6.70 -20.35
C ALA A 35 21.04 7.53 -19.16
N ILE A 36 20.64 8.78 -19.38
CA ILE A 36 20.08 9.65 -18.33
C ILE A 36 18.56 9.48 -18.21
N SER A 37 17.84 9.38 -19.33
CA SER A 37 16.38 9.34 -19.33
C SER A 37 15.81 8.06 -18.75
N ILE A 38 16.41 6.89 -19.01
CA ILE A 38 15.95 5.61 -18.48
C ILE A 38 15.95 5.58 -16.94
N PRO A 39 17.07 5.85 -16.24
CA PRO A 39 17.06 5.86 -14.77
C PRO A 39 16.21 6.99 -14.19
N ALA A 40 16.12 8.15 -14.86
CA ALA A 40 15.24 9.23 -14.43
C ALA A 40 13.75 8.84 -14.52
N TYR A 41 13.37 8.18 -15.62
CA TYR A 41 12.01 7.71 -15.83
C TYR A 41 11.63 6.61 -14.82
N LEU A 42 12.51 5.63 -14.62
CA LEU A 42 12.29 4.55 -13.65
C LEU A 42 12.17 5.07 -12.20
N LYS A 43 12.99 6.07 -11.81
CA LYS A 43 12.87 6.70 -10.50
C LYS A 43 11.51 7.38 -10.32
N ARG A 44 11.02 8.06 -11.37
CA ARG A 44 9.72 8.73 -11.35
C ARG A 44 8.56 7.72 -11.27
N GLU A 45 8.64 6.64 -12.03
CA GLU A 45 7.64 5.57 -12.02
C GLU A 45 7.58 4.86 -10.66
N ASN A 46 8.74 4.56 -10.07
CA ASN A 46 8.81 3.97 -8.72
C ASN A 46 8.25 4.92 -7.64
N ALA A 47 8.55 6.21 -7.73
CA ALA A 47 7.99 7.21 -6.81
C ALA A 47 6.46 7.30 -6.95
N MET A 48 5.97 7.32 -8.20
CA MET A 48 4.54 7.32 -8.49
C MET A 48 3.85 6.05 -8.00
N ALA A 49 4.46 4.88 -8.21
CA ALA A 49 3.94 3.60 -7.73
C ALA A 49 3.83 3.57 -6.20
N LEU A 50 4.82 4.13 -5.49
CA LEU A 50 4.78 4.26 -4.04
C LEU A 50 3.65 5.19 -3.58
N GLU A 51 3.47 6.33 -4.23
CA GLU A 51 2.37 7.26 -3.93
C GLU A 51 1.00 6.62 -4.17
N VAL A 52 0.83 5.88 -5.27
CA VAL A 52 -0.41 5.13 -5.56
C VAL A 52 -0.70 4.11 -4.45
N ARG A 53 0.31 3.37 -3.98
CA ARG A 53 0.15 2.41 -2.87
C ARG A 53 -0.25 3.10 -1.57
N ARG A 54 0.31 4.29 -1.28
CA ARG A 54 -0.07 5.09 -0.11
C ARG A 54 -1.53 5.54 -0.19
N LEU A 55 -1.96 6.01 -1.36
CA LEU A 55 -3.35 6.42 -1.57
C LEU A 55 -4.31 5.24 -1.40
N GLN A 56 -3.97 4.06 -1.94
CA GLN A 56 -4.76 2.84 -1.76
C GLN A 56 -4.84 2.43 -0.28
N LEU A 57 -3.75 2.56 0.48
CA LEU A 57 -3.76 2.29 1.92
C LEU A 57 -4.72 3.23 2.66
N LEU A 58 -4.62 4.54 2.41
CA LEU A 58 -5.48 5.54 3.04
C LEU A 58 -6.95 5.30 2.71
N ASP A 59 -7.27 5.03 1.44
CA ASP A 59 -8.63 4.71 1.00
C ASP A 59 -9.16 3.42 1.66
N SER A 60 -8.33 2.38 1.75
CA SER A 60 -8.71 1.14 2.44
C SER A 60 -8.96 1.35 3.93
N PHE A 61 -8.18 2.22 4.57
CA PHE A 61 -8.30 2.54 5.98
C PHE A 61 -9.55 3.38 6.27
N ASP A 62 -9.80 4.39 5.45
CA ASP A 62 -11.02 5.21 5.53
C ASP A 62 -12.27 4.35 5.26
N GLY A 63 -12.18 3.40 4.31
CA GLY A 63 -13.21 2.40 4.07
C GLY A 63 -13.48 1.50 5.28
N ALA A 64 -12.42 0.98 5.92
CA ALA A 64 -12.53 0.16 7.13
C ALA A 64 -13.16 0.95 8.29
N ARG A 65 -12.73 2.21 8.47
CA ARG A 65 -13.30 3.11 9.49
C ARG A 65 -14.77 3.41 9.22
N GLY A 66 -15.14 3.74 7.99
CA GLY A 66 -16.53 3.98 7.60
C GLY A 66 -17.41 2.74 7.75
N MET A 67 -16.86 1.54 7.55
CA MET A 67 -17.57 0.30 7.83
C MET A 67 -17.77 0.09 9.34
N SER A 68 -16.75 0.37 10.16
CA SER A 68 -16.82 0.24 11.63
C SER A 68 -17.88 1.15 12.24
N GLU A 69 -18.02 2.39 11.76
CA GLU A 69 -19.01 3.36 12.25
C GLU A 69 -20.45 2.95 11.92
N LYS A 70 -20.65 2.22 10.80
CA LYS A 70 -21.97 1.78 10.33
C LYS A 70 -22.31 0.34 10.74
N LEU A 71 -21.36 -0.35 11.38
CA LEU A 71 -21.50 -1.76 11.72
C LEU A 71 -22.60 -1.94 12.76
N LYS A 72 -23.60 -2.76 12.44
CA LYS A 72 -24.58 -3.28 13.39
C LYS A 72 -24.24 -4.75 13.65
N PRO A 73 -23.47 -5.06 14.71
CA PRO A 73 -23.05 -6.42 14.99
C PRO A 73 -24.26 -7.27 15.34
N LYS A 74 -24.22 -8.55 14.96
CA LYS A 74 -25.21 -9.54 15.41
C LYS A 74 -24.71 -10.19 16.69
N GLY A 75 -25.53 -10.26 17.73
CA GLY A 75 -25.21 -11.01 18.94
C GLY A 75 -24.89 -10.13 20.15
N GLY A 76 -25.95 -9.61 20.76
CA GLY A 76 -25.92 -9.05 22.11
C GLY A 76 -24.90 -7.95 22.38
N GLU A 77 -24.77 -7.61 23.65
CA GLU A 77 -23.91 -6.53 24.14
C GLU A 77 -22.41 -6.83 23.95
N THR A 78 -22.02 -8.11 24.01
CA THR A 78 -20.62 -8.54 23.82
C THR A 78 -20.10 -8.28 22.41
N ALA A 79 -20.89 -8.55 21.36
CA ALA A 79 -20.47 -8.23 19.99
C ALA A 79 -20.45 -6.72 19.71
N GLU A 80 -21.28 -5.93 20.40
CA GLU A 80 -21.22 -4.46 20.35
C GLU A 80 -19.93 -3.92 20.97
N LEU A 81 -19.50 -4.48 22.11
CA LEU A 81 -18.23 -4.11 22.72
C LEU A 81 -17.03 -4.45 21.84
N GLU A 82 -17.02 -5.62 21.20
CA GLU A 82 -15.98 -6.02 20.25
C GLU A 82 -15.93 -5.09 19.03
N ALA A 83 -17.09 -4.74 18.46
CA ALA A 83 -17.16 -3.78 17.38
C ALA A 83 -16.62 -2.40 17.78
N ARG A 84 -16.95 -1.92 19.00
CA ARG A 84 -16.42 -0.67 19.54
C ARG A 84 -14.91 -0.72 19.75
N LEU A 85 -14.36 -1.84 20.18
CA LEU A 85 -12.92 -2.01 20.36
C LEU A 85 -12.18 -1.89 19.03
N VAL A 86 -12.69 -2.53 17.97
CA VAL A 86 -12.12 -2.42 16.62
C VAL A 86 -12.22 -0.98 16.10
N ALA A 87 -13.37 -0.34 16.26
CA ALA A 87 -13.56 1.05 15.87
C ALA A 87 -12.63 2.02 16.63
N TRP A 88 -12.40 1.77 17.91
CA TRP A 88 -11.46 2.54 18.72
C TRP A 88 -10.01 2.37 18.24
N GLY A 89 -9.59 1.14 17.94
CA GLY A 89 -8.25 0.87 17.39
C GLY A 89 -8.02 1.51 16.01
N LEU A 90 -9.04 1.52 15.14
CA LEU A 90 -8.96 2.24 13.88
C LEU A 90 -8.89 3.76 14.11
N ASN A 91 -9.69 4.30 15.03
CA ASN A 91 -9.65 5.73 15.33
C ASN A 91 -8.35 6.18 16.00
N SER A 92 -7.67 5.32 16.77
CA SER A 92 -6.37 5.63 17.37
C SER A 92 -5.22 5.57 16.35
N LEU A 93 -5.34 4.75 15.30
CA LEU A 93 -4.36 4.67 14.21
C LEU A 93 -4.50 5.81 13.19
N ALA A 94 -5.66 6.45 13.10
CA ALA A 94 -5.93 7.50 12.11
C ALA A 94 -4.99 8.72 12.23
N PRO A 95 -4.68 9.26 13.42
CA PRO A 95 -3.71 10.35 13.57
C PRO A 95 -2.31 9.94 13.12
N TYR A 96 -1.88 8.73 13.48
CA TYR A 96 -0.57 8.21 13.11
C TYR A 96 -0.40 8.08 11.60
N LEU A 97 -1.40 7.52 10.90
CA LEU A 97 -1.41 7.46 9.44
C LEU A 97 -1.43 8.86 8.81
N ARG A 98 -2.16 9.81 9.39
CA ARG A 98 -2.22 11.17 8.86
C ARG A 98 -0.88 11.91 8.97
N GLU A 99 -0.15 11.69 10.06
CA GLU A 99 1.13 12.36 10.33
C GLU A 99 2.31 11.68 9.62
N HIS A 100 2.31 10.34 9.55
CA HIS A 100 3.45 9.56 9.06
C HIS A 100 3.27 8.92 7.68
N SER A 101 2.09 9.04 7.04
CA SER A 101 1.83 8.44 5.72
C SER A 101 2.85 8.83 4.63
N GLY A 102 3.41 10.04 4.69
CA GLY A 102 4.42 10.51 3.74
C GLY A 102 5.79 9.83 3.89
N ALA A 103 6.08 9.26 5.06
CA ALA A 103 7.35 8.62 5.38
C ALA A 103 7.32 7.08 5.27
N LEU A 104 6.14 6.48 5.10
CA LEU A 104 5.98 5.03 5.04
C LEU A 104 6.72 4.43 3.85
N THR A 105 7.48 3.37 4.13
CA THR A 105 8.12 2.50 3.15
C THR A 105 7.11 1.57 2.48
N SER A 106 7.47 0.97 1.34
CA SER A 106 6.57 0.05 0.65
C SER A 106 6.20 -1.19 1.47
N ASP A 107 7.11 -1.68 2.31
CA ASP A 107 6.90 -2.89 3.10
C ASP A 107 5.97 -2.62 4.30
N GLU A 108 6.13 -1.45 4.93
CA GLU A 108 5.22 -0.99 5.98
C GLU A 108 3.81 -0.77 5.44
N ILE A 109 3.67 -0.22 4.23
CA ILE A 109 2.37 -0.07 3.56
C ILE A 109 1.71 -1.44 3.36
N ALA A 110 2.45 -2.44 2.88
CA ALA A 110 1.92 -3.78 2.68
C ALA A 110 1.49 -4.44 4.01
N GLY A 111 2.28 -4.28 5.08
CA GLY A 111 1.95 -4.78 6.41
C GLY A 111 0.71 -4.11 7.01
N LEU A 112 0.58 -2.80 6.84
CA LEU A 112 -0.59 -2.05 7.29
C LEU A 112 -1.84 -2.46 6.50
N GLN A 113 -1.72 -2.63 5.18
CA GLN A 113 -2.83 -3.08 4.33
C GLN A 113 -3.31 -4.49 4.70
N ALA A 114 -2.39 -5.39 5.03
CA ALA A 114 -2.74 -6.72 5.56
C ALA A 114 -3.50 -6.61 6.89
N SER A 115 -3.07 -5.73 7.79
CA SER A 115 -3.73 -5.48 9.07
C SER A 115 -5.15 -4.91 8.89
N VAL A 116 -5.33 -3.94 7.99
CA VAL A 116 -6.64 -3.37 7.65
C VAL A 116 -7.57 -4.43 7.04
N THR A 117 -7.02 -5.33 6.22
CA THR A 117 -7.77 -6.44 5.63
C THR A 117 -8.27 -7.40 6.71
N GLU A 118 -7.44 -7.73 7.71
CA GLU A 118 -7.85 -8.56 8.85
C GLU A 118 -8.92 -7.87 9.71
N PHE A 119 -8.79 -6.57 10.01
CA PHE A 119 -9.85 -5.84 10.72
C PHE A 119 -11.17 -5.85 9.95
N THR A 120 -11.12 -5.72 8.63
CA THR A 120 -12.29 -5.81 7.74
C THR A 120 -12.94 -7.19 7.81
N ARG A 121 -12.13 -8.25 7.85
CA ARG A 121 -12.60 -9.63 8.02
C ARG A 121 -13.27 -9.84 9.38
N ILE A 122 -12.66 -9.35 10.47
CA ILE A 122 -13.22 -9.40 11.82
C ILE A 122 -14.58 -8.69 11.86
N MET A 123 -14.67 -7.48 11.31
CA MET A 123 -15.92 -6.72 11.25
C MET A 123 -17.01 -7.42 10.43
N THR A 124 -16.64 -8.05 9.31
CA THR A 124 -17.57 -8.83 8.50
C THR A 124 -18.12 -10.03 9.28
N ARG A 125 -17.24 -10.71 10.04
CA ARG A 125 -17.65 -11.80 10.92
C ARG A 125 -18.59 -11.32 12.03
N LEU A 126 -18.28 -10.19 12.67
CA LEU A 126 -19.15 -9.58 13.70
C LEU A 126 -20.54 -9.24 13.15
N ARG A 127 -20.63 -8.83 11.88
CA ARG A 127 -21.91 -8.58 11.20
C ARG A 127 -22.70 -9.86 10.95
N ASP A 128 -22.04 -10.91 10.47
CA ASP A 128 -22.72 -12.05 9.85
C ASP A 128 -22.85 -13.26 10.80
N GLN A 129 -21.84 -13.53 11.62
CA GLN A 129 -21.73 -14.69 12.52
C GLN A 129 -21.75 -14.33 14.01
N GLY A 130 -21.54 -13.05 14.32
CA GLY A 130 -21.58 -12.47 15.66
C GLY A 130 -20.26 -12.49 16.43
N GLY A 131 -20.34 -12.16 17.72
CA GLY A 131 -19.20 -11.95 18.61
C GLY A 131 -18.27 -13.17 18.74
N PHE A 132 -16.98 -12.90 18.97
CA PHE A 132 -15.98 -13.91 19.28
C PHE A 132 -16.12 -14.41 20.72
N CYS A 133 -16.42 -13.49 21.64
CA CYS A 133 -16.68 -13.78 23.03
C CYS A 133 -18.15 -14.15 23.23
N ARG A 134 -18.37 -15.21 24.02
CA ARG A 134 -19.69 -15.53 24.56
C ARG A 134 -19.67 -15.25 26.05
N GLU A 135 -20.70 -14.58 26.52
CA GLU A 135 -20.90 -14.39 27.95
C GLU A 135 -21.10 -15.76 28.60
N GLN A 136 -20.17 -16.17 29.45
CA GLN A 136 -20.32 -17.36 30.29
C GLN A 136 -20.95 -16.92 31.60
N THR A 137 -22.18 -17.33 31.85
CA THR A 137 -22.78 -17.23 33.17
C THR A 137 -22.02 -18.18 34.09
N LEU A 138 -21.27 -17.63 35.05
CA LEU A 138 -20.60 -18.41 36.07
C LEU A 138 -21.68 -19.01 36.97
N ASP A 139 -21.85 -20.33 36.92
CA ASP A 139 -22.79 -21.02 37.81
C ASP A 139 -22.18 -21.09 39.22
N THR A 140 -22.50 -20.09 40.04
CA THR A 140 -22.00 -19.97 41.41
C THR A 140 -22.49 -21.10 42.31
N ALA A 141 -23.56 -21.81 41.94
CA ALA A 141 -24.06 -22.95 42.69
C ALA A 141 -23.02 -24.07 42.78
N ILE A 142 -22.33 -24.36 41.67
CA ILE A 142 -21.29 -25.41 41.58
C ILE A 142 -20.11 -25.13 42.52
N TYR A 143 -19.82 -23.85 42.79
CA TYR A 143 -18.71 -23.44 43.66
C TYR A 143 -19.13 -23.25 45.13
N LEU A 144 -20.42 -23.08 45.41
CA LEU A 144 -20.95 -22.90 46.76
C LEU A 144 -21.30 -24.23 47.44
N GLU A 145 -21.66 -25.25 46.67
CA GLU A 145 -22.04 -26.58 47.16
C GLU A 145 -20.96 -27.35 47.96
N PRO A 146 -19.64 -27.12 47.73
CA PRO A 146 -18.56 -27.64 48.59
C PRO A 146 -18.26 -26.76 49.81
N LEU A 147 -18.74 -25.51 49.84
CA LEU A 147 -18.46 -24.53 50.90
C LEU A 147 -19.60 -24.43 51.93
N LEU A 148 -20.75 -25.04 51.65
CA LEU A 148 -21.86 -25.12 52.58
C LEU A 148 -21.58 -26.18 53.67
N PRO A 149 -21.71 -25.85 54.97
CA PRO A 149 -21.63 -26.82 56.06
C PRO A 149 -22.70 -27.91 55.90
N GLU A 150 -22.37 -29.16 56.28
CA GLU A 150 -23.26 -30.33 56.19
C GLU A 150 -24.62 -30.13 56.90
N GLU A 151 -24.76 -29.14 57.77
CA GLU A 151 -26.01 -28.78 58.46
C GLU A 151 -27.03 -28.05 57.57
N ALA A 152 -26.64 -27.60 56.37
CA ALA A 152 -27.49 -26.86 55.43
C ALA A 152 -27.73 -27.58 54.09
N ARG A 153 -27.34 -28.86 53.97
CA ARG A 153 -27.74 -29.76 52.88
C ARG A 153 -29.08 -30.41 53.18
#